data_AF-A0A1D9G9X0-F1
#
_entry.id   AF-A0A1D9G9X0-F1
#
_cell.length_a   1.000
_cell.length_b   1.000
_cell.length_c   1.000
_cell.angle_alpha   90.00
_cell.angle_beta   90.00
_cell.angle_gamma   90.00
#
_symmetry.space_group_name_H-M   'P 1'
#
loop_
_entity.id
_entity.type
_entity.pdbx_description
1 polymer ?
#
loop_
_entity_poly.entity_id
_entity_poly.type
_entity_poly.pdbx_seq_one_letter_code
_entity_poly.pdbx_strand_id
1 'polypeptide(L)'
;MDFFNFWFVTTPPYSLLPTPCSLKPTASKYLTQFQTAIVMSIKVEVVPHDPKWRDEFERESKQIALAVGDNLVAVHHIGSTSIPELHAKPIIDILVEVKDISKVDENSLGMETIGYEGMGEYGIPGRRFFRKHNQLGIRTHHIHMFEVNSLEVERHLAFRDYMIAHLNDAQKYGELKRKLAKKYPDNIEAYMDGKDGFIKEMDRKAAEWRRECRM
;
A
#
# COMPACT_ATOMS: atom_id res chain seq x y z
N MET A 1 -5.42 -12.62 -15.93
CA MET A 1 -5.40 -11.15 -15.81
C MET A 1 -4.63 -10.85 -14.54
N ASP A 2 -3.34 -10.60 -14.72
CA ASP A 2 -2.29 -10.57 -13.69
C ASP A 2 -2.14 -9.16 -13.10
N PHE A 3 -2.37 -8.98 -11.79
CA PHE A 3 -2.41 -7.65 -11.18
C PHE A 3 -1.59 -7.46 -9.90
N PHE A 4 -0.72 -8.38 -9.52
CA PHE A 4 0.10 -8.20 -8.32
C PHE A 4 1.55 -7.74 -8.54
N ASN A 5 2.01 -7.58 -9.79
CA ASN A 5 3.35 -7.06 -10.07
C ASN A 5 3.40 -6.32 -11.42
N PHE A 6 3.36 -4.99 -11.41
CA PHE A 6 3.93 -4.18 -12.49
C PHE A 6 4.60 -2.93 -11.88
N TRP A 7 5.87 -3.11 -11.53
CA TRP A 7 6.86 -2.04 -11.50
C TRP A 7 7.54 -2.05 -12.86
N PHE A 8 7.53 -0.91 -13.56
CA PHE A 8 8.56 -0.38 -14.48
C PHE A 8 7.89 0.57 -15.49
N VAL A 9 8.09 1.87 -15.25
CA VAL A 9 8.00 2.91 -16.27
C VAL A 9 9.31 2.87 -17.05
N THR A 10 9.26 2.57 -18.34
CA THR A 10 10.37 2.81 -19.27
C THR A 10 10.29 4.27 -19.74
N THR A 11 11.25 5.10 -19.35
CA THR A 11 11.44 6.45 -19.92
C THR A 11 12.08 6.36 -21.31
N PRO A 12 11.68 7.20 -22.29
CA PRO A 12 12.28 7.21 -23.63
C PRO A 12 13.67 7.88 -23.67
N PRO A 13 14.54 7.53 -24.63
CA PRO A 13 15.83 8.18 -24.80
C PRO A 13 15.69 9.47 -25.62
N TYR A 14 16.12 10.61 -25.05
CA TYR A 14 16.49 11.80 -25.84
C TYR A 14 17.98 12.07 -25.64
N SER A 15 18.73 11.99 -26.74
CA SER A 15 20.08 12.49 -26.88
C SER A 15 20.09 13.58 -27.95
N LEU A 16 20.75 14.71 -27.65
CA LEU A 16 21.85 15.32 -28.41
C LEU A 16 22.01 16.83 -28.08
N LEU A 17 23.04 17.09 -27.26
CA LEU A 17 24.05 18.15 -27.24
C LEU A 17 23.73 19.64 -27.56
N PRO A 18 24.28 20.59 -26.76
CA PRO A 18 24.32 22.02 -27.06
C PRO A 18 25.66 22.45 -27.71
N THR A 19 25.67 23.61 -28.39
CA THR A 19 26.88 24.37 -28.76
C THR A 19 27.05 25.64 -27.90
N PRO A 20 28.29 26.17 -27.78
CA PRO A 20 28.72 26.86 -26.57
C PRO A 20 28.65 28.38 -26.68
N CYS A 21 28.33 29.06 -25.59
CA CYS A 21 28.64 30.47 -25.42
C CYS A 21 29.41 30.67 -24.11
N SER A 22 30.52 31.39 -24.21
CA SER A 22 31.51 31.64 -23.18
C SER A 22 30.97 32.54 -22.07
N LEU A 23 31.48 32.32 -20.85
CA LEU A 23 32.09 33.33 -19.97
C LEU A 23 32.33 32.70 -18.58
N LYS A 24 33.61 32.65 -18.17
CA LYS A 24 34.00 32.51 -16.75
C LYS A 24 34.01 33.93 -16.16
N PRO A 25 33.71 34.09 -14.85
CA PRO A 25 34.82 34.15 -13.92
C PRO A 25 34.64 33.41 -12.59
N THR A 26 35.81 33.15 -12.04
CA THR A 26 36.30 32.62 -10.77
C THR A 26 35.49 32.77 -9.47
N ALA A 27 35.63 31.69 -8.69
CA ALA A 27 35.79 31.62 -7.23
C ALA A 27 34.52 31.65 -6.35
N SER A 28 34.01 30.47 -6.04
CA SER A 28 33.68 30.12 -4.66
C SER A 28 33.90 28.62 -4.45
N LYS A 29 34.98 28.28 -3.75
CA LYS A 29 35.14 26.98 -3.09
C LYS A 29 33.88 26.75 -2.28
N TYR A 30 33.11 25.68 -2.52
CA TYR A 30 32.18 24.99 -1.58
C TYR A 30 31.11 24.21 -2.36
N LEU A 31 31.49 23.32 -3.28
CA LEU A 31 30.55 22.32 -3.82
C LEU A 31 31.34 21.07 -4.21
N THR A 32 31.18 20.02 -3.42
CA THR A 32 31.13 18.59 -3.83
C THR A 32 31.22 17.72 -2.58
N GLN A 33 30.27 17.88 -1.66
CA GLN A 33 29.90 16.74 -0.83
C GLN A 33 28.75 16.08 -1.58
N PHE A 34 29.11 15.10 -2.41
CA PHE A 34 28.14 14.19 -3.00
C PHE A 34 27.29 13.67 -1.85
N GLN A 35 26.05 14.15 -1.79
CA GLN A 35 25.05 13.65 -0.89
C GLN A 35 24.73 12.27 -1.42
N THR A 36 25.45 11.27 -0.93
CA THR A 36 25.03 9.88 -1.01
C THR A 36 23.67 9.86 -0.33
N ALA A 37 22.60 9.97 -1.13
CA ALA A 37 21.29 9.60 -0.66
C ALA A 37 21.45 8.15 -0.21
N ILE A 38 21.55 7.95 1.10
CA ILE A 38 21.33 6.67 1.71
C ILE A 38 19.91 6.34 1.28
N VAL A 39 19.77 5.53 0.24
CA VAL A 39 18.53 4.82 -0.03
C VAL A 39 18.37 3.96 1.21
N MET A 40 17.62 4.46 2.19
CA MET A 40 17.27 3.70 3.38
C MET A 40 16.44 2.53 2.89
N SER A 41 17.09 1.39 2.66
CA SER A 41 16.42 0.13 2.37
C SER A 41 15.45 -0.15 3.51
N ILE A 42 14.15 -0.03 3.24
CA ILE A 42 13.13 -0.31 4.26
C ILE A 42 13.21 -1.80 4.57
N LYS A 43 13.68 -2.13 5.76
CA LYS A 43 13.80 -3.51 6.25
C LYS A 43 12.42 -4.18 6.25
N VAL A 44 12.37 -5.42 5.77
CA VAL A 44 11.19 -6.27 5.82
C VAL A 44 11.07 -6.85 7.22
N GLU A 45 10.24 -6.22 8.04
CA GLU A 45 9.94 -6.68 9.39
C GLU A 45 8.53 -7.29 9.46
N VAL A 46 8.43 -8.49 10.01
CA VAL A 46 7.18 -9.20 10.24
C VAL A 46 7.08 -9.53 11.72
N VAL A 47 6.10 -8.94 12.40
CA VAL A 47 5.90 -9.03 13.85
C VAL A 47 4.66 -9.89 14.17
N PRO A 48 4.54 -10.42 15.41
CA PRO A 48 3.30 -11.00 15.89
C PRO A 48 2.12 -10.03 15.76
N HIS A 49 0.91 -10.57 15.70
CA HIS A 49 -0.30 -9.75 15.66
C HIS A 49 -0.39 -8.85 16.91
N ASP A 50 -0.65 -7.55 16.72
CA ASP A 50 -0.89 -6.60 17.81
C ASP A 50 -2.37 -6.19 17.82
N PRO A 51 -3.14 -6.50 18.89
CA PRO A 51 -4.53 -6.07 19.01
C PRO A 51 -4.75 -4.56 18.85
N LYS A 52 -3.73 -3.74 19.14
CA LYS A 52 -3.79 -2.27 18.98
C LYS A 52 -3.96 -1.83 17.53
N TRP A 53 -3.66 -2.68 16.55
CA TRP A 53 -3.89 -2.37 15.13
C TRP A 53 -5.36 -2.08 14.83
N ARG A 54 -6.27 -2.74 15.56
CA ARG A 54 -7.70 -2.43 15.46
C ARG A 54 -8.00 -1.02 15.98
N ASP A 55 -7.44 -0.66 17.13
CA ASP A 55 -7.64 0.68 17.70
C ASP A 55 -7.03 1.78 16.81
N GLU A 56 -5.87 1.49 16.19
CA GLU A 56 -5.23 2.37 15.20
C GLU A 56 -6.11 2.57 13.97
N PHE A 57 -6.62 1.47 13.40
CA PHE A 57 -7.59 1.52 12.32
C PHE A 57 -8.83 2.34 12.69
N GLU A 58 -9.43 2.11 13.87
CA GLU A 58 -10.64 2.81 14.29
C GLU A 58 -10.41 4.32 14.47
N ARG A 59 -9.22 4.73 14.92
CA ARG A 59 -8.85 6.16 15.01
C ARG A 59 -8.66 6.78 13.63
N GLU A 60 -7.95 6.10 12.73
CA GLU A 60 -7.71 6.64 11.38
C GLU A 60 -8.98 6.64 10.54
N SER A 61 -9.84 5.62 10.66
CA SER A 61 -11.14 5.56 9.98
C SER A 61 -12.00 6.78 10.28
N LYS A 62 -12.01 7.28 11.52
CA LYS A 62 -12.73 8.52 11.89
C LYS A 62 -12.15 9.76 11.21
N GLN A 63 -10.81 9.88 11.16
CA GLN A 63 -10.16 11.00 10.49
C GLN A 63 -10.42 10.99 8.97
N ILE A 64 -10.33 9.81 8.35
CA ILE A 64 -10.63 9.60 6.93
C ILE A 64 -12.09 9.95 6.65
N ALA A 65 -13.02 9.50 7.49
CA ALA A 65 -14.43 9.80 7.29
C ALA A 65 -14.72 11.30 7.29
N LEU A 66 -14.09 12.06 8.18
CA LEU A 66 -14.19 13.51 8.22
C LEU A 66 -13.56 14.18 6.99
N ALA A 67 -12.40 13.70 6.53
CA ALA A 67 -11.70 14.25 5.37
C ALA A 67 -12.44 13.99 4.05
N VAL A 68 -13.05 12.81 3.89
CA VAL A 68 -13.79 12.41 2.69
C VAL A 68 -15.20 13.01 2.66
N GLY A 69 -15.81 13.21 3.84
CA GLY A 69 -17.12 13.86 3.98
C GLY A 69 -18.24 13.10 3.26
N ASP A 70 -19.14 13.84 2.60
CA ASP A 70 -20.35 13.30 1.96
C ASP A 70 -20.07 12.32 0.82
N ASN A 71 -18.84 12.28 0.31
CA ASN A 71 -18.45 11.33 -0.72
C ASN A 71 -18.22 9.91 -0.16
N LEU A 72 -18.13 9.76 1.17
CA LEU A 72 -17.85 8.49 1.82
C LEU A 72 -19.03 7.53 1.72
N VAL A 73 -18.74 6.26 1.42
CA VAL A 73 -19.68 5.14 1.53
C VAL A 73 -19.32 4.25 2.72
N ALA A 74 -18.07 3.80 2.80
CA ALA A 74 -17.61 2.91 3.87
C ALA A 74 -16.09 2.98 4.06
N VAL A 75 -15.63 2.56 5.24
CA VAL A 75 -14.21 2.38 5.57
C VAL A 75 -14.04 1.00 6.21
N HIS A 76 -13.10 0.21 5.70
CA HIS A 76 -12.86 -1.16 6.16
C HIS A 76 -11.40 -1.37 6.53
N HIS A 77 -11.17 -2.11 7.62
CA HIS A 77 -9.84 -2.63 7.92
C HIS A 77 -9.60 -3.83 7.04
N ILE A 78 -8.54 -3.80 6.23
CA ILE A 78 -8.15 -4.89 5.35
C ILE A 78 -6.67 -5.27 5.58
N GLY A 79 -6.13 -6.11 4.70
CA GLY A 79 -4.74 -6.53 4.79
C GLY A 79 -4.46 -7.43 5.99
N SER A 80 -3.19 -7.73 6.22
CA SER A 80 -2.81 -8.72 7.24
C SER A 80 -3.07 -8.26 8.67
N THR A 81 -3.07 -6.94 8.92
CA THR A 81 -3.28 -6.39 10.28
C THR A 81 -4.75 -6.44 10.71
N SER A 82 -5.67 -6.73 9.79
CA SER A 82 -7.09 -6.96 10.08
C SER A 82 -7.44 -8.41 10.44
N ILE A 83 -6.48 -9.34 10.33
CA ILE A 83 -6.68 -10.78 10.56
C ILE A 83 -6.08 -11.14 11.93
N PRO A 84 -6.88 -11.58 12.91
CA PRO A 84 -6.39 -11.95 14.23
C PRO A 84 -5.31 -13.04 14.17
N GLU A 85 -4.33 -12.97 15.09
CA GLU A 85 -3.22 -13.93 15.23
C GLU A 85 -2.27 -14.03 14.01
N LEU A 86 -2.49 -13.24 12.95
CA LEU A 86 -1.66 -13.25 11.77
C LEU A 86 -0.44 -12.35 11.93
N HIS A 87 0.76 -12.93 11.81
CA HIS A 87 2.00 -12.15 11.77
C HIS A 87 2.02 -11.22 10.56
N ALA A 88 2.34 -9.95 10.73
CA ALA A 88 2.24 -8.95 9.66
C ALA A 88 3.36 -7.91 9.74
N LYS A 89 3.50 -7.14 8.65
CA LYS A 89 4.20 -5.86 8.74
C LYS A 89 3.30 -4.90 9.53
N PRO A 90 3.84 -4.06 10.43
CA PRO A 90 3.04 -3.11 11.21
C PRO A 90 2.61 -1.90 10.35
N ILE A 91 1.82 -2.17 9.31
CA ILE A 91 1.23 -1.20 8.40
C ILE A 91 -0.27 -1.49 8.36
N ILE A 92 -1.09 -0.50 8.72
CA ILE A 92 -2.54 -0.61 8.69
C ILE A 92 -3.01 -0.37 7.26
N ASP A 93 -3.56 -1.41 6.63
CA ASP A 93 -4.16 -1.32 5.30
C ASP A 93 -5.66 -0.99 5.45
N ILE A 94 -6.09 0.09 4.81
CA ILE A 94 -7.43 0.65 4.92
C ILE A 94 -8.06 0.67 3.54
N LEU A 95 -9.26 0.13 3.41
CA LEU A 95 -10.06 0.20 2.18
C LEU A 95 -11.16 1.24 2.38
N VAL A 96 -11.27 2.19 1.46
CA VAL A 96 -12.29 3.24 1.49
C VAL A 96 -13.14 3.14 0.23
N GLU A 97 -14.44 3.07 0.43
CA GLU A 97 -15.42 3.15 -0.65
C GLU A 97 -15.96 4.58 -0.73
N VAL A 98 -15.96 5.13 -1.93
CA VAL A 98 -16.51 6.47 -2.22
C VAL A 98 -17.60 6.40 -3.29
N LYS A 99 -18.48 7.39 -3.31
CA LYS A 99 -19.56 7.48 -4.31
C LYS A 99 -19.02 7.82 -5.69
N ASP A 100 -18.01 8.70 -5.73
CA ASP A 100 -17.38 9.21 -6.94
C ASP A 100 -15.88 9.35 -6.72
N ILE A 101 -15.07 8.58 -7.45
CA ILE A 101 -13.62 8.60 -7.27
C ILE A 101 -12.98 9.91 -7.76
N SER A 102 -13.61 10.62 -8.72
CA SER A 102 -13.08 11.89 -9.23
C SER A 102 -13.09 12.99 -8.19
N LYS A 103 -14.06 12.96 -7.25
CA LYS A 103 -14.10 13.90 -6.11
C LYS A 103 -12.95 13.71 -5.12
N VAL A 104 -12.31 12.55 -5.12
CA VAL A 104 -11.08 12.34 -4.34
C VAL A 104 -9.92 13.11 -4.94
N ASP A 105 -9.87 13.23 -6.28
CA ASP A 105 -8.86 14.04 -6.98
C ASP A 105 -9.10 15.53 -6.75
N GLU A 106 -10.36 15.97 -6.74
CA GLU A 106 -10.74 17.35 -6.46
C GLU A 106 -10.44 17.79 -5.02
N ASN A 107 -10.36 16.84 -4.08
CA ASN A 107 -10.16 17.09 -2.65
C ASN A 107 -8.94 16.35 -2.07
N SER A 108 -7.82 16.31 -2.80
CA SER A 108 -6.58 15.68 -2.29
C SER A 108 -6.08 16.34 -0.99
N LEU A 109 -6.31 17.65 -0.86
CA LEU A 109 -5.88 18.46 0.28
C LEU A 109 -6.48 17.99 1.62
N GLY A 110 -7.71 17.46 1.61
CA GLY A 110 -8.34 16.90 2.80
C GLY A 110 -7.54 15.74 3.39
N MET A 111 -7.03 14.86 2.53
CA MET A 111 -6.18 13.73 2.93
C MET A 111 -4.77 14.18 3.33
N GLU A 112 -4.20 15.15 2.62
CA GLU A 112 -2.90 15.74 2.96
C GLU A 112 -2.91 16.40 4.35
N THR A 113 -4.00 17.06 4.72
CA THR A 113 -4.18 17.71 6.03
C THR A 113 -4.11 16.74 7.20
N ILE A 114 -4.53 15.48 7.00
CA ILE A 114 -4.42 14.40 8.01
C ILE A 114 -3.16 13.53 7.84
N GLY A 115 -2.21 14.00 7.03
CA GLY A 115 -0.85 13.47 6.91
C GLY A 115 -0.66 12.38 5.84
N TYR A 116 -1.58 12.26 4.88
CA TYR A 116 -1.46 11.29 3.79
C TYR A 116 -0.86 11.91 2.53
N GLU A 117 0.00 11.15 1.87
CA GLU A 117 0.55 11.46 0.56
C GLU A 117 -0.23 10.69 -0.52
N GLY A 118 -0.77 11.40 -1.51
CA GLY A 118 -1.49 10.82 -2.65
C GLY A 118 -0.54 10.28 -3.72
N MET A 119 -0.79 9.05 -4.18
CA MET A 119 0.05 8.34 -5.15
C MET A 119 -0.68 8.05 -6.48
N GLY A 120 -1.90 8.56 -6.64
CA GLY A 120 -2.78 8.23 -7.77
C GLY A 120 -3.17 6.76 -7.79
N GLU A 121 -3.26 6.16 -8.98
CA GLU A 121 -3.62 4.73 -9.15
C GLU A 121 -2.55 3.78 -8.62
N TYR A 122 -1.29 4.14 -8.79
CA TYR A 122 -0.14 3.39 -8.29
C TYR A 122 -0.14 1.90 -8.70
N GLY A 123 -0.52 1.63 -9.96
CA GLY A 123 -0.51 0.29 -10.56
C GLY A 123 -1.82 -0.49 -10.48
N ILE A 124 -2.89 0.07 -9.89
CA ILE A 124 -4.24 -0.52 -9.93
C ILE A 124 -5.21 0.49 -10.55
N PRO A 125 -5.77 0.20 -11.75
CA PRO A 125 -6.71 1.08 -12.41
C PRO A 125 -7.91 1.44 -11.53
N GLY A 126 -8.33 2.70 -11.55
CA GLY A 126 -9.46 3.19 -10.76
C GLY A 126 -9.20 3.33 -9.26
N ARG A 127 -7.99 3.04 -8.77
CA ARG A 127 -7.63 3.26 -7.36
C ARG A 127 -7.20 4.70 -7.12
N ARG A 128 -7.39 5.20 -5.90
CA ARG A 128 -6.56 6.27 -5.32
C ARG A 128 -5.84 5.74 -4.10
N PHE A 129 -4.52 5.65 -4.21
CA PHE A 129 -3.66 5.12 -3.18
C PHE A 129 -3.04 6.25 -2.36
N PHE A 130 -3.11 6.12 -1.05
CA PHE A 130 -2.44 7.04 -0.13
C PHE A 130 -1.54 6.29 0.84
N ARG A 131 -0.44 6.94 1.24
CA ARG A 131 0.45 6.43 2.29
C ARG A 131 0.71 7.47 3.37
N LYS A 132 0.87 7.02 4.60
CA LYS A 132 1.23 7.86 5.75
C LYS A 132 2.46 7.31 6.45
N HIS A 133 3.28 8.22 6.95
CA HIS A 133 4.48 7.92 7.71
C HIS A 133 4.37 8.52 9.11
N ASN A 134 5.05 7.92 10.09
CA ASN A 134 5.21 8.54 11.40
C ASN A 134 6.30 9.62 11.37
N GLN A 135 6.55 10.26 12.52
CA GLN A 135 7.55 11.33 12.67
C GLN A 135 8.99 10.87 12.36
N LEU A 136 9.26 9.56 12.37
CA LEU A 136 10.56 8.98 12.03
C LEU A 136 10.67 8.61 10.55
N GLY A 137 9.66 8.95 9.73
CA GLY A 137 9.61 8.59 8.31
C GLY A 137 9.27 7.11 8.05
N ILE A 138 8.86 6.36 9.07
CA ILE A 138 8.48 4.94 8.93
C ILE A 138 7.02 4.87 8.47
N ARG A 139 6.76 4.06 7.45
CA ARG A 139 5.42 3.89 6.87
C ARG A 139 4.50 3.15 7.85
N THR A 140 3.33 3.70 8.10
CA THR A 140 2.37 3.20 9.10
C THR A 140 1.01 2.87 8.53
N HIS A 141 0.54 3.58 7.50
CA HIS A 141 -0.79 3.35 6.94
C HIS A 141 -0.77 3.37 5.42
N HIS A 142 -1.59 2.52 4.82
CA HIS A 142 -1.91 2.47 3.40
C HIS A 142 -3.42 2.63 3.25
N ILE A 143 -3.86 3.53 2.37
CA ILE A 143 -5.27 3.64 2.00
C ILE A 143 -5.42 3.23 0.54
N HIS A 144 -6.36 2.34 0.30
CA HIS A 144 -6.87 1.97 -1.00
C HIS A 144 -8.27 2.55 -1.14
N MET A 145 -8.43 3.62 -1.91
CA MET A 145 -9.76 4.17 -2.20
C MET A 145 -10.24 3.70 -3.56
N PHE A 146 -11.51 3.30 -3.63
CA PHE A 146 -12.19 2.91 -4.86
C PHE A 146 -13.61 3.47 -4.87
N GLU A 147 -14.15 3.66 -6.07
CA GLU A 147 -15.58 3.90 -6.23
C GLU A 147 -16.39 2.66 -5.80
N VAL A 148 -17.58 2.90 -5.27
CA VAL A 148 -18.54 1.85 -4.89
C VAL A 148 -18.79 0.87 -6.05
N ASN A 149 -19.00 -0.40 -5.73
CA ASN A 149 -19.15 -1.52 -6.68
C ASN A 149 -17.86 -1.92 -7.45
N SER A 150 -16.70 -1.39 -7.07
CA SER A 150 -15.43 -1.88 -7.61
C SER A 150 -15.18 -3.35 -7.25
N LEU A 151 -14.73 -4.15 -8.22
CA LEU A 151 -14.33 -5.54 -7.99
C LEU A 151 -13.14 -5.65 -7.01
N GLU A 152 -12.30 -4.61 -6.91
CA GLU A 152 -11.20 -4.59 -5.94
C GLU A 152 -11.71 -4.50 -4.50
N VAL A 153 -12.84 -3.80 -4.27
CA VAL A 153 -13.49 -3.76 -2.95
C VAL A 153 -13.94 -5.17 -2.57
N GLU A 154 -14.67 -5.85 -3.46
CA GLU A 154 -15.12 -7.21 -3.21
C GLU A 154 -13.95 -8.17 -2.97
N ARG A 155 -12.88 -8.07 -3.77
CA ARG A 155 -11.68 -8.89 -3.65
C ARG A 155 -11.00 -8.73 -2.29
N HIS A 156 -10.74 -7.50 -1.87
CA HIS A 156 -10.08 -7.22 -0.60
C HIS A 156 -10.89 -7.71 0.60
N LEU A 157 -12.22 -7.47 0.59
CA LEU A 157 -13.10 -7.93 1.65
C LEU A 157 -13.23 -9.46 1.67
N ALA A 158 -13.37 -10.09 0.50
CA ALA A 158 -13.41 -11.54 0.39
C ALA A 158 -12.13 -12.18 0.96
N PHE A 159 -10.96 -11.67 0.59
CA PHE A 159 -9.68 -12.17 1.10
C PHE A 159 -9.62 -12.09 2.62
N ARG A 160 -9.93 -10.93 3.21
CA ARG A 160 -9.92 -10.75 4.68
C ARG A 160 -10.88 -11.75 5.34
N ASP A 161 -12.14 -11.74 4.91
CA ASP A 161 -13.20 -12.52 5.54
C ASP A 161 -12.90 -14.03 5.42
N TYR A 162 -12.38 -14.47 4.26
CA TYR A 162 -11.95 -15.85 4.04
C TYR A 162 -10.83 -16.23 5.01
N MET A 163 -9.80 -15.40 5.14
CA MET A 163 -8.65 -15.70 6.00
C MET A 163 -9.02 -15.72 7.49
N ILE A 164 -10.00 -14.91 7.92
CA ILE A 164 -10.57 -14.98 9.28
C ILE A 164 -11.32 -16.30 9.49
N ALA A 165 -12.11 -16.74 8.51
CA ALA A 165 -12.86 -18.00 8.60
C ALA A 165 -11.98 -19.26 8.46
N HIS A 166 -10.83 -19.16 7.79
CA HIS A 166 -9.94 -20.27 7.45
C HIS A 166 -8.58 -20.13 8.12
N LEU A 167 -8.54 -20.25 9.44
CA LEU A 167 -7.34 -20.03 10.27
C LEU A 167 -6.13 -20.87 9.82
N ASN A 168 -6.33 -22.09 9.31
CA ASN A 168 -5.24 -22.92 8.79
C ASN A 168 -4.53 -22.27 7.59
N ASP A 169 -5.26 -21.61 6.69
CA ASP A 169 -4.68 -20.90 5.56
C ASP A 169 -4.04 -19.58 6.02
N ALA A 170 -4.62 -18.89 7.01
CA ALA A 170 -3.99 -17.74 7.66
C ALA A 170 -2.64 -18.08 8.32
N GLN A 171 -2.56 -19.21 9.04
CA GLN A 171 -1.32 -19.68 9.65
C GLN A 171 -0.24 -19.96 8.59
N LYS A 172 -0.57 -20.67 7.51
CA LYS A 172 0.36 -20.89 6.38
C LYS A 172 0.86 -19.57 5.80
N TYR A 173 -0.03 -18.58 5.67
CA TYR A 173 0.37 -17.25 5.18
C TYR A 173 1.33 -16.54 6.13
N GLY A 174 1.06 -16.60 7.44
CA GLY A 174 1.93 -16.07 8.49
C GLY A 174 3.33 -16.71 8.44
N GLU A 175 3.41 -18.03 8.32
CA GLU A 175 4.67 -18.75 8.18
C GLU A 175 5.44 -18.37 6.92
N LEU A 176 4.74 -18.28 5.78
CA LEU A 176 5.35 -17.86 4.51
C LEU A 176 5.98 -16.47 4.66
N LYS A 177 5.24 -15.51 5.22
CA LYS A 177 5.74 -14.14 5.46
C LYS A 177 6.98 -14.14 6.34
N ARG A 178 6.99 -14.90 7.44
CA ARG A 178 8.16 -15.01 8.33
C ARG A 178 9.37 -15.62 7.61
N LYS A 179 9.18 -16.69 6.83
CA LYS A 179 10.25 -17.33 6.04
C LYS A 179 10.83 -16.35 5.02
N LEU A 180 9.98 -15.62 4.30
CA LEU A 180 10.42 -14.63 3.30
C LEU A 180 11.11 -13.42 3.93
N ALA A 181 10.60 -12.89 5.04
CA ALA A 181 11.23 -11.78 5.76
C ALA A 181 12.64 -12.15 6.26
N LYS A 182 12.83 -13.40 6.72
CA LYS A 182 14.16 -13.92 7.09
C LYS A 182 15.07 -14.10 5.87
N LYS A 183 14.53 -14.50 4.73
CA LYS A 183 15.29 -14.74 3.48
C LYS A 183 15.67 -13.44 2.76
N TYR A 184 14.82 -12.43 2.83
CA TYR A 184 14.93 -11.17 2.10
C TYR A 184 14.73 -9.95 3.04
N PRO A 185 15.58 -9.77 4.07
CA PRO A 185 15.39 -8.72 5.06
C PRO A 185 15.50 -7.30 4.48
N ASP A 186 16.32 -7.11 3.44
CA ASP A 186 16.56 -5.79 2.83
C ASP A 186 16.04 -5.70 1.39
N ASN A 187 15.33 -6.73 0.92
CA ASN A 187 14.79 -6.81 -0.44
C ASN A 187 13.25 -6.95 -0.39
N ILE A 188 12.58 -5.79 -0.35
CA ILE A 188 11.12 -5.74 -0.29
C ILE A 188 10.46 -6.34 -1.55
N GLU A 189 11.09 -6.21 -2.72
CA GLU A 189 10.58 -6.74 -3.99
C GLU A 189 10.55 -8.27 -3.95
N ALA A 190 11.67 -8.92 -3.62
CA ALA A 190 11.73 -10.37 -3.48
C ALA A 190 10.78 -10.91 -2.39
N TYR A 191 10.56 -10.14 -1.32
CA TYR A 191 9.54 -10.46 -0.32
C TYR A 191 8.12 -10.39 -0.87
N MET A 192 7.81 -9.38 -1.71
CA MET A 192 6.50 -9.26 -2.35
C MET A 192 6.28 -10.38 -3.36
N ASP A 193 7.24 -10.62 -4.24
CA ASP A 193 7.20 -11.68 -5.25
C ASP A 193 7.02 -13.06 -4.65
N GLY A 194 7.72 -13.36 -3.55
CA GLY A 194 7.63 -14.65 -2.87
C GLY A 194 6.23 -14.97 -2.31
N LYS A 195 5.35 -13.97 -2.17
CA LYS A 195 3.97 -14.15 -1.68
C LYS A 195 2.94 -14.21 -2.80
N ASP A 196 3.27 -13.72 -4.00
CA ASP A 196 2.31 -13.51 -5.10
C ASP A 196 1.48 -14.77 -5.40
N GLY A 197 2.13 -15.91 -5.61
CA GLY A 197 1.45 -17.17 -5.89
C GLY A 197 0.51 -17.62 -4.78
N PHE A 198 0.88 -17.40 -3.51
CA PHE A 198 0.02 -17.73 -2.37
C PHE A 198 -1.19 -16.79 -2.30
N ILE A 199 -0.98 -15.49 -2.50
CA ILE A 199 -2.06 -14.49 -2.48
C ILE A 199 -3.07 -14.78 -3.59
N LYS A 200 -2.62 -15.07 -4.81
CA LYS A 200 -3.48 -15.43 -5.94
C LYS A 200 -4.33 -16.67 -5.66
N GLU A 201 -3.75 -17.68 -5.05
CA GLU A 201 -4.50 -18.89 -4.66
C GLU A 201 -5.54 -18.59 -3.57
N MET A 202 -5.21 -17.76 -2.58
CA MET A 202 -6.19 -17.34 -1.57
C MET A 202 -7.29 -16.45 -2.13
N ASP A 203 -6.97 -15.53 -3.07
CA ASP A 203 -7.97 -14.73 -3.78
C ASP A 203 -8.98 -15.64 -4.50
N ARG A 204 -8.50 -16.69 -5.17
CA ARG A 204 -9.35 -17.69 -5.85
C ARG A 204 -10.28 -18.39 -4.86
N LYS A 205 -9.72 -18.95 -3.77
CA LYS A 205 -10.51 -19.64 -2.74
C LYS A 205 -11.50 -18.69 -2.05
N ALA A 206 -11.10 -17.46 -1.75
CA ALA A 206 -11.95 -16.46 -1.14
C ALA A 206 -13.14 -16.09 -2.04
N ALA A 207 -12.91 -15.96 -3.35
CA ALA A 207 -13.98 -15.72 -4.31
C ALA A 207 -14.94 -16.91 -4.42
N GLU A 208 -14.43 -18.15 -4.41
CA GLU A 208 -15.25 -19.37 -4.37
C GLU A 208 -16.11 -19.43 -3.10
N TRP A 209 -15.48 -19.31 -1.93
CA TRP A 209 -16.14 -19.32 -0.64
C TRP A 209 -17.22 -18.23 -0.52
N ARG A 210 -16.95 -17.02 -1.01
CA ARG A 210 -17.94 -15.93 -0.96
C ARG A 210 -19.14 -16.17 -1.88
N ARG A 211 -18.96 -16.89 -3.00
CA ARG A 211 -20.09 -17.33 -3.84
C ARG A 211 -20.92 -18.40 -3.13
N GLU A 212 -20.28 -19.35 -2.47
CA GLU A 212 -20.96 -20.41 -1.70
C GLU A 212 -21.77 -19.85 -0.53
N CYS A 213 -21.24 -18.88 0.22
CA CYS A 213 -21.98 -18.27 1.34
C CYS A 213 -23.10 -17.30 0.91
N ARG A 214 -23.13 -16.88 -0.37
CA ARG A 214 -24.19 -16.03 -0.93
C ARG A 214 -25.34 -16.83 -1.56
N MET A 215 -25.20 -18.16 -1.68
CA MET A 215 -26.27 -19.09 -2.09
C MET A 215 -27.08 -19.56 -0.88
#